data_AF-A0A3N5MNC7-F1
#
_entry.id   AF-A0A3N5MNC7-F1
#
_cell.length_a   1.000
_cell.length_b   1.000
_cell.length_c   1.000
_cell.angle_alpha   90.00
_cell.angle_beta   90.00
_cell.angle_gamma   90.00
#
_symmetry.space_group_name_H-M   'P 1'
#
loop_
_entity.id
_entity.type
_entity.pdbx_description
1 polymer ?
#
loop_
_entity_poly.entity_id
_entity_poly.type
_entity_poly.pdbx_seq_one_letter_code
_entity_poly.pdbx_strand_id
1 'polypeptide(L)'
;MVGFSALALLFVLPLISRRLPGGLVVLFGYIIVSRVVDLEGRFGVETVGTLPQGLPSFALPQASWSTVAAMVLPALGIFLLAFSEALGVAQEFAQKHGYEVDPDQELRAHGAMNIVSSVFGGMIAAGSMSGSAVKEGAGARSQVANLVAWVAVVLTVLFLTPLFASLPEAVLGALIVHAVWHLVAARKLARIWGVSRPEWALALITFLGVILWDVLPGMVVGMVASVLLLLYRTSRPRVASLGRIPDVSGGYSDLERHPENEPAKGVAILRVDAPLYYANARSARDGMKTVLAAMD
;
A
#
# COMPACT_ATOMS: atom_id res chain seq x y z
N MET A 1 -27.22 -17.48 6.02
CA MET A 1 -28.19 -16.37 5.88
C MET A 1 -27.74 -15.11 6.64
N VAL A 2 -27.38 -15.23 7.93
CA VAL A 2 -26.87 -14.13 8.79
C VAL A 2 -25.79 -13.27 8.12
N GLY A 3 -24.77 -13.88 7.50
CA GLY A 3 -23.70 -13.13 6.81
C GLY A 3 -24.20 -12.33 5.61
N PHE A 4 -25.06 -12.90 4.76
CA PHE A 4 -25.64 -12.19 3.61
C PHE A 4 -26.54 -11.03 4.04
N SER A 5 -27.35 -11.21 5.09
CA SER A 5 -28.20 -10.13 5.61
C SER A 5 -27.37 -9.03 6.28
N ALA A 6 -26.32 -9.39 7.01
CA ALA A 6 -25.37 -8.41 7.55
C ALA A 6 -24.67 -7.63 6.43
N LEU A 7 -24.20 -8.31 5.39
CA LEU A 7 -23.56 -7.68 4.23
C LEU A 7 -24.53 -6.74 3.48
N ALA A 8 -25.77 -7.18 3.24
CA ALA A 8 -26.79 -6.35 2.63
C ALA A 8 -27.06 -5.09 3.46
N LEU A 9 -27.19 -5.23 4.79
CA LEU A 9 -27.35 -4.08 5.69
C LEU A 9 -26.16 -3.13 5.62
N LEU A 10 -24.92 -3.62 5.55
CA LEU A 10 -23.71 -2.78 5.43
C LEU A 10 -23.71 -1.93 4.16
N PHE A 11 -24.28 -2.42 3.05
CA PHE A 11 -24.42 -1.63 1.81
C PHE A 11 -25.65 -0.72 1.80
N VAL A 12 -26.74 -1.11 2.46
CA VAL A 12 -28.00 -0.34 2.46
C VAL A 12 -27.99 0.80 3.49
N LEU A 13 -27.42 0.59 4.68
CA LEU A 13 -27.44 1.61 5.75
C LEU A 13 -26.85 2.96 5.32
N PRO A 14 -25.71 3.01 4.61
CA PRO A 14 -25.13 4.27 4.13
C PRO A 14 -25.99 5.01 3.11
N LEU A 15 -26.94 4.32 2.44
CA LEU A 15 -27.91 4.93 1.52
C LEU A 15 -29.01 5.67 2.29
N ILE A 16 -29.37 5.18 3.50
CA ILE A 16 -30.39 5.78 4.36
C ILE A 16 -29.81 6.94 5.15
N SER A 17 -28.67 6.72 5.80
CA SER A 17 -28.00 7.75 6.61
C SER A 17 -26.50 7.57 6.61
N ARG A 18 -25.79 8.54 6.01
CA ARG A 18 -24.32 8.63 6.03
C ARG A 18 -23.74 9.01 7.39
N ARG A 19 -24.57 9.40 8.36
CA ARG A 19 -24.13 9.84 9.69
C ARG A 19 -23.94 8.68 10.67
N LEU A 20 -24.54 7.52 10.39
CA LEU A 20 -24.46 6.36 11.26
C LEU A 20 -23.24 5.51 10.89
N PRO A 21 -22.39 5.11 11.85
CA PRO A 21 -21.32 4.16 11.60
C PRO A 21 -21.91 2.77 11.34
N GLY A 22 -22.17 2.46 10.06
CA GLY A 22 -22.90 1.26 9.64
C GLY A 22 -22.33 -0.04 10.20
N GLY A 23 -20.99 -0.14 10.27
CA GLY A 23 -20.31 -1.27 10.90
C GLY A 23 -20.70 -1.47 12.37
N LEU A 24 -20.75 -0.41 13.18
CA LEU A 24 -21.14 -0.50 14.59
C LEU A 24 -22.63 -0.85 14.75
N VAL A 25 -23.49 -0.28 13.90
CA VAL A 25 -24.93 -0.59 13.93
C VAL A 25 -25.17 -2.05 13.62
N VAL A 26 -24.52 -2.59 12.59
CA VAL A 26 -24.63 -4.01 12.23
C VAL A 26 -24.02 -4.89 13.33
N LEU A 27 -22.86 -4.53 13.86
CA LEU A 27 -22.18 -5.26 14.94
C LEU A 27 -23.06 -5.37 16.19
N PHE A 28 -23.47 -4.25 16.79
CA PHE A 28 -24.28 -4.26 18.00
C PHE A 28 -25.70 -4.78 17.73
N GLY A 29 -26.27 -4.50 16.57
CA GLY A 29 -27.57 -5.03 16.16
C GLY A 29 -27.58 -6.56 16.14
N TYR A 30 -26.58 -7.20 15.54
CA TYR A 30 -26.49 -8.66 15.51
C TYR A 30 -26.11 -9.28 16.85
N ILE A 31 -25.37 -8.58 17.72
CA ILE A 31 -25.18 -9.02 19.11
C ILE A 31 -26.52 -9.10 19.84
N ILE A 32 -27.36 -8.08 19.71
CA ILE A 32 -28.70 -8.04 20.33
C ILE A 32 -29.58 -9.15 19.76
N VAL A 33 -29.64 -9.27 18.42
CA VAL A 33 -30.43 -10.32 17.76
C VAL A 33 -29.96 -11.71 18.18
N SER A 34 -28.65 -11.94 18.24
CA SER A 34 -28.07 -13.22 18.67
C SER A 34 -28.49 -13.59 20.09
N ARG A 35 -28.46 -12.63 21.01
CA ARG A 35 -28.89 -12.81 22.42
C ARG A 35 -30.39 -13.05 22.57
N VAL A 36 -31.22 -12.32 21.83
CA VAL A 36 -32.69 -12.39 21.98
C VAL A 36 -33.26 -13.62 21.29
N VAL A 37 -32.72 -13.97 20.12
CA VAL A 37 -33.23 -15.08 19.31
C VAL A 37 -32.52 -16.40 19.63
N ASP A 38 -31.40 -16.35 20.37
CA ASP A 38 -30.52 -17.49 20.65
C ASP A 38 -30.06 -18.18 19.35
N LEU A 39 -29.32 -17.41 18.53
CA LEU A 39 -28.87 -17.88 17.22
C LEU A 39 -27.93 -19.09 17.31
N GLU A 40 -27.13 -19.16 18.36
CA GLU A 40 -26.21 -20.28 18.60
C GLU A 40 -26.99 -21.54 19.00
N GLY A 41 -27.79 -21.48 20.07
CA GLY A 41 -28.48 -22.65 20.60
C GLY A 41 -29.60 -23.16 19.70
N ARG A 42 -30.36 -22.27 19.03
CA ARG A 42 -31.53 -22.67 18.23
C ARG A 42 -31.22 -22.93 16.76
N PHE A 43 -30.20 -22.26 16.22
CA PHE A 43 -29.91 -22.30 14.78
C PHE A 43 -28.48 -22.76 14.45
N GLY A 44 -27.67 -23.09 15.46
CA GLY A 44 -26.30 -23.60 15.27
C GLY A 44 -25.37 -22.57 14.61
N VAL A 45 -25.64 -21.28 14.79
CA VAL A 45 -24.78 -20.23 14.24
C VAL A 45 -23.56 -20.07 15.13
N GLU A 46 -22.37 -20.28 14.56
CA GLU A 46 -21.10 -20.09 15.26
C GLU A 46 -20.94 -18.64 15.72
N THR A 47 -20.59 -18.49 17.00
CA THR A 47 -20.32 -17.22 17.67
C THR A 47 -18.86 -17.16 18.08
N VAL A 48 -18.38 -15.94 18.32
CA VAL A 48 -16.99 -15.70 18.75
C VAL A 48 -16.64 -16.41 20.07
N GLY A 49 -17.62 -16.62 20.95
CA GLY A 49 -17.41 -17.30 22.22
C GLY A 49 -16.59 -16.48 23.21
N THR A 50 -15.93 -17.16 24.15
CA THR A 50 -15.22 -16.49 25.25
C THR A 50 -13.90 -15.88 24.77
N LEU A 51 -13.79 -14.56 24.90
CA LEU A 51 -12.58 -13.80 24.61
C LEU A 51 -11.79 -13.51 25.91
N PRO A 52 -10.45 -13.50 25.87
CA PRO A 52 -9.64 -13.10 27.02
C PRO A 52 -9.92 -11.64 27.38
N GLN A 53 -10.31 -11.40 28.64
CA GLN A 53 -10.57 -10.08 29.17
C GLN A 53 -9.34 -9.56 29.92
N GLY A 54 -9.06 -8.26 29.82
CA GLY A 54 -7.92 -7.63 30.47
C GLY A 54 -6.79 -7.26 29.52
N LEU A 55 -5.83 -6.49 30.03
CA LEU A 55 -4.66 -6.09 29.25
C LEU A 55 -3.73 -7.28 29.01
N PRO A 56 -3.01 -7.32 27.86
CA PRO A 56 -2.01 -8.34 27.63
C PRO A 56 -0.92 -8.27 28.70
N SER A 57 -0.43 -9.42 29.14
CA SER A 57 0.69 -9.50 30.06
C SER A 57 2.01 -9.26 29.32
N PHE A 58 2.99 -8.75 30.06
CA PHE A 58 4.37 -8.69 29.58
C PHE A 58 4.91 -10.11 29.43
N ALA A 59 5.35 -10.47 28.23
CA ALA A 59 5.92 -11.77 27.90
C ALA A 59 7.07 -11.59 26.90
N LEU A 60 8.28 -11.95 27.32
CA LEU A 60 9.41 -12.00 26.38
C LEU A 60 9.22 -13.18 25.41
N PRO A 61 9.43 -12.98 24.10
CA PRO A 61 9.32 -14.05 23.12
C PRO A 61 10.34 -15.15 23.41
N GLN A 62 9.86 -16.34 23.76
CA GLN A 62 10.68 -17.52 23.99
C GLN A 62 10.75 -18.32 22.68
N ALA A 63 11.82 -18.12 21.91
CA ALA A 63 12.07 -18.86 20.69
C ALA A 63 13.50 -19.41 20.70
N SER A 64 13.68 -20.64 20.20
CA SER A 64 15.02 -21.18 19.97
C SER A 64 15.74 -20.34 18.93
N TRP A 65 17.08 -20.28 19.01
CA TRP A 65 17.89 -19.61 17.98
C TRP A 65 17.63 -20.16 16.56
N SER A 66 17.34 -21.45 16.44
CA SER A 66 16.94 -22.07 15.17
C SER A 66 15.63 -21.50 14.62
N THR A 67 14.64 -21.25 15.48
CA THR A 67 13.36 -20.65 15.09
C THR A 67 13.55 -19.20 14.68
N VAL A 68 14.33 -18.43 15.45
CA VAL A 68 14.65 -17.04 15.10
C VAL A 68 15.33 -16.95 13.74
N ALA A 69 16.34 -17.80 13.49
CA ALA A 69 17.04 -17.85 12.20
C ALA A 69 16.11 -18.22 11.04
N ALA A 70 15.21 -19.19 11.24
CA ALA A 70 14.23 -19.59 10.23
C ALA A 70 13.21 -18.47 9.91
N MET A 71 12.94 -17.58 10.87
CA MET A 71 11.98 -16.48 10.72
C MET A 71 12.57 -15.22 10.09
N VAL A 72 13.89 -15.09 9.95
CA VAL A 72 14.53 -13.87 9.40
C VAL A 72 14.00 -13.53 8.01
N LEU A 73 13.93 -14.50 7.09
CA LEU A 73 13.52 -14.25 5.72
C LEU A 73 12.01 -13.92 5.60
N PRO A 74 11.09 -14.67 6.24
CA PRO A 74 9.69 -14.27 6.34
C PRO A 74 9.49 -12.91 7.00
N ALA A 75 10.21 -12.61 8.08
CA ALA A 75 10.12 -11.33 8.79
C ALA A 75 10.56 -10.15 7.92
N LEU A 76 11.64 -10.32 7.14
CA LEU A 76 12.07 -9.31 6.17
C LEU A 76 10.98 -9.05 5.11
N GLY A 77 10.32 -10.12 4.67
CA GLY A 77 9.20 -10.04 3.74
C GLY A 77 8.02 -9.22 4.28
N ILE A 78 7.59 -9.52 5.51
CA ILE A 78 6.49 -8.80 6.16
C ILE A 78 6.91 -7.36 6.48
N PHE A 79 8.17 -7.14 6.89
CA PHE A 79 8.72 -5.80 7.10
C PHE A 79 8.61 -4.95 5.84
N LEU A 80 9.09 -5.45 4.70
CA LEU A 80 9.04 -4.72 3.43
C LEU A 80 7.59 -4.40 3.04
N LEU A 81 6.66 -5.33 3.24
CA LEU A 81 5.24 -5.11 2.98
C LEU A 81 4.64 -4.03 3.87
N ALA A 82 4.72 -4.25 5.19
CA ALA A 82 4.08 -3.41 6.19
C ALA A 82 4.65 -1.99 6.19
N PHE A 83 5.96 -1.86 6.00
CA PHE A 83 6.61 -0.56 5.92
C PHE A 83 6.28 0.16 4.60
N SER A 84 6.27 -0.55 3.47
CA SER A 84 5.87 0.06 2.19
C SER A 84 4.42 0.52 2.19
N GLU A 85 3.51 -0.26 2.80
CA GLU A 85 2.12 0.14 2.98
C GLU A 85 2.01 1.38 3.87
N ALA A 86 2.66 1.37 5.04
CA ALA A 86 2.60 2.48 5.98
C ALA A 86 3.18 3.77 5.40
N LEU A 87 4.34 3.69 4.74
CA LEU A 87 4.98 4.83 4.09
C LEU A 87 4.14 5.35 2.92
N GLY A 88 3.54 4.46 2.12
CA GLY A 88 2.65 4.84 1.03
C GLY A 88 1.42 5.59 1.53
N VAL A 89 0.81 5.13 2.62
CA VAL A 89 -0.28 5.86 3.29
C VAL A 89 0.22 7.21 3.81
N ALA A 90 1.33 7.26 4.54
CA ALA A 90 1.87 8.51 5.07
C ALA A 90 2.12 9.53 3.95
N GLN A 91 2.73 9.12 2.83
CA GLN A 91 2.99 9.96 1.66
C GLN A 91 1.71 10.43 0.97
N GLU A 92 0.68 9.60 0.87
CA GLU A 92 -0.61 9.99 0.27
C GLU A 92 -1.25 11.14 1.06
N PHE A 93 -1.26 11.06 2.40
CA PHE A 93 -1.78 12.13 3.25
C PHE A 93 -0.86 13.36 3.26
N ALA A 94 0.47 13.17 3.21
CA ALA A 94 1.46 14.24 3.14
C ALA A 94 1.28 15.10 1.89
N GLN A 95 1.14 14.46 0.72
CA GLN A 95 0.85 15.13 -0.54
C GLN A 95 -0.50 15.85 -0.51
N LYS A 96 -1.52 15.23 0.08
CA LYS A 96 -2.87 15.81 0.20
C LYS A 96 -2.91 17.08 1.06
N HIS A 97 -2.14 17.10 2.14
CA HIS A 97 -2.17 18.19 3.13
C HIS A 97 -0.96 19.13 3.07
N GLY A 98 -0.01 18.89 2.17
CA GLY A 98 1.15 19.76 1.94
C GLY A 98 2.18 19.74 3.07
N TYR A 99 2.38 18.59 3.73
CA TYR A 99 3.47 18.39 4.68
C TYR A 99 4.47 17.35 4.17
N GLU A 100 5.62 17.25 4.81
CA GLU A 100 6.67 16.28 4.47
C GLU A 100 6.69 15.11 5.45
N VAL A 101 7.07 13.94 4.96
CA VAL A 101 7.26 12.72 5.76
C VAL A 101 8.72 12.31 5.64
N ASP A 102 9.38 12.13 6.79
CA ASP A 102 10.72 11.55 6.88
C ASP A 102 10.62 10.01 6.95
N PRO A 103 11.05 9.28 5.90
CA PRO A 103 11.00 7.82 5.89
C PRO A 103 11.84 7.17 7.00
N ASP A 104 12.96 7.78 7.41
CA ASP A 104 13.82 7.23 8.46
C ASP A 104 13.18 7.39 9.84
N GLN A 105 12.42 8.47 10.04
CA GLN A 105 11.61 8.65 11.25
C GLN A 105 10.46 7.62 11.30
N GLU A 106 9.74 7.42 10.19
CA GLU A 106 8.68 6.40 10.11
C GLU A 106 9.23 4.99 10.35
N LEU A 107 10.39 4.67 9.77
CA LEU A 107 11.04 3.38 9.96
C LEU A 107 11.36 3.11 11.44
N ARG A 108 11.93 4.11 12.13
CA ARG A 108 12.23 4.02 13.57
C ARG A 108 10.96 3.90 14.41
N ALA A 109 9.90 4.63 14.07
CA ALA A 109 8.62 4.57 14.77
C ALA A 109 7.97 3.18 14.63
N HIS A 110 7.93 2.63 13.41
CA HIS A 110 7.43 1.28 13.15
C HIS A 110 8.26 0.20 13.85
N GLY A 111 9.59 0.34 13.86
CA GLY A 111 10.48 -0.55 14.59
C GLY A 111 10.20 -0.56 16.09
N ALA A 112 10.14 0.62 16.71
CA ALA A 112 9.85 0.75 18.14
C ALA A 112 8.46 0.20 18.51
N MET A 113 7.43 0.52 17.71
CA MET A 113 6.07 0.02 17.91
C MET A 113 6.01 -1.51 17.86
N ASN A 114 6.68 -2.14 16.89
CA ASN A 114 6.66 -3.60 16.72
C ASN A 114 7.49 -4.32 17.79
N ILE A 115 8.60 -3.71 18.27
CA ILE A 115 9.32 -4.24 19.44
C ILE A 115 8.40 -4.25 20.66
N VAL A 116 7.71 -3.14 20.95
CA VAL A 116 6.74 -3.08 22.05
C VAL A 116 5.63 -4.11 21.84
N SER A 117 5.03 -4.19 20.65
CA SER A 117 4.00 -5.19 20.32
C SER A 117 4.46 -6.62 20.63
N SER A 118 5.69 -6.98 20.25
CA SER A 118 6.24 -8.33 20.44
C SER A 118 6.32 -8.76 21.91
N VAL A 119 6.59 -7.82 22.81
CA VAL A 119 6.75 -8.09 24.26
C VAL A 119 5.40 -8.19 24.97
N PHE A 120 4.30 -7.78 24.32
CA PHE A 120 2.94 -7.98 24.81
C PHE A 120 2.20 -9.09 24.04
N GLY A 121 2.92 -9.93 23.29
CA GLY A 121 2.32 -11.01 22.49
C GLY A 121 1.49 -10.51 21.31
N GLY A 122 1.71 -9.27 20.88
CA GLY A 122 1.01 -8.65 19.76
C GLY A 122 1.54 -9.13 18.41
N MET A 123 0.68 -9.03 17.40
CA MET A 123 1.06 -9.24 16.00
C MET A 123 1.79 -8.01 15.45
N ILE A 124 2.31 -8.13 14.22
CA ILE A 124 2.91 -7.01 13.50
C ILE A 124 1.86 -5.91 13.30
N ALA A 125 2.22 -4.68 13.67
CA ALA A 125 1.41 -3.49 13.51
C ALA A 125 1.95 -2.64 12.36
N ALA A 126 1.03 -2.15 11.52
CA ALA A 126 1.30 -1.32 10.35
C ALA A 126 0.33 -0.13 10.27
N GLY A 127 0.60 0.81 9.37
CA GLY A 127 -0.34 1.90 9.07
C GLY A 127 -1.59 1.37 8.37
N SER A 128 -2.73 2.06 8.52
CA SER A 128 -3.99 1.68 7.87
C SER A 128 -4.57 2.84 7.08
N MET A 129 -4.68 2.66 5.75
CA MET A 129 -5.31 3.65 4.87
C MET A 129 -6.76 3.92 5.30
N SER A 130 -7.54 2.86 5.52
CA SER A 130 -8.95 2.98 5.91
C SER A 130 -9.12 3.66 7.26
N GLY A 131 -8.32 3.28 8.26
CA GLY A 131 -8.37 3.88 9.59
C GLY A 131 -8.01 5.37 9.58
N SER A 132 -6.99 5.75 8.83
CA SER A 132 -6.57 7.14 8.67
C SER A 132 -7.60 7.98 7.91
N ALA A 133 -8.18 7.44 6.83
CA ALA A 133 -9.21 8.14 6.04
C ALA A 133 -10.49 8.42 6.85
N VAL A 134 -10.90 7.48 7.72
CA VAL A 134 -12.04 7.69 8.62
C VAL A 134 -11.75 8.81 9.63
N LYS A 135 -10.55 8.81 10.23
CA LYS A 135 -10.14 9.87 11.18
C LYS A 135 -10.08 11.23 10.51
N GLU A 136 -9.47 11.31 9.33
CA GLU A 136 -9.39 12.53 8.53
C GLU A 136 -10.79 13.03 8.13
N GLY A 137 -11.66 12.13 7.66
CA GLY A 137 -13.05 12.45 7.32
C GLY A 137 -13.88 12.94 8.52
N ALA A 138 -13.53 12.51 9.74
CA ALA A 138 -14.09 13.03 10.99
C ALA A 138 -13.47 14.38 11.43
N GLY A 139 -12.53 14.93 10.67
CA GLY A 139 -11.87 16.21 10.95
C GLY A 139 -10.64 16.11 11.84
N ALA A 140 -10.07 14.92 12.04
CA ALA A 140 -8.83 14.78 12.81
C ALA A 140 -7.66 15.52 12.13
N ARG A 141 -6.92 16.32 12.91
CA ARG A 141 -5.76 17.10 12.44
C ARG A 141 -4.47 16.83 13.22
N SER A 142 -4.52 15.97 14.24
CA SER A 142 -3.38 15.65 15.09
C SER A 142 -3.40 14.19 15.54
N GLN A 143 -2.27 13.71 16.04
CA GLN A 143 -2.11 12.35 16.56
C GLN A 143 -2.95 12.08 17.81
N VAL A 144 -3.57 13.10 18.43
CA VAL A 144 -4.50 12.93 19.55
C VAL A 144 -5.67 12.01 19.17
N ALA A 145 -6.09 11.98 17.91
CA ALA A 145 -7.11 11.05 17.43
C ALA A 145 -6.68 9.57 17.61
N ASN A 146 -5.38 9.27 17.51
CA ASN A 146 -4.84 7.93 17.77
C ASN A 146 -4.85 7.61 19.26
N LEU A 147 -4.57 8.59 20.12
CA LEU A 147 -4.65 8.41 21.57
C LEU A 147 -6.09 8.13 22.02
N VAL A 148 -7.08 8.86 21.49
CA VAL A 148 -8.50 8.62 21.76
C VAL A 148 -8.92 7.22 21.31
N ALA A 149 -8.50 6.81 20.10
CA ALA A 149 -8.77 5.45 19.61
C ALA A 149 -8.13 4.38 20.52
N TRP A 150 -6.89 4.60 20.97
CA TRP A 150 -6.21 3.70 21.90
C TRP A 150 -6.94 3.58 23.24
N VAL A 151 -7.38 4.71 23.83
CA VAL A 151 -8.19 4.70 25.06
C VAL A 151 -9.49 3.92 24.87
N ALA A 152 -10.18 4.13 23.73
CA ALA A 152 -11.40 3.38 23.42
C ALA A 152 -11.15 1.87 23.30
N VAL A 153 -10.04 1.45 22.70
CA VAL A 153 -9.63 0.04 22.62
C VAL A 153 -9.37 -0.53 24.02
N VAL A 154 -8.63 0.19 24.86
CA VAL A 154 -8.36 -0.22 26.26
C VAL A 154 -9.66 -0.40 27.05
N LEU A 155 -10.58 0.58 26.98
CA LEU A 155 -11.89 0.45 27.63
C LEU A 155 -12.69 -0.73 27.09
N THR A 156 -12.62 -0.98 25.78
CA THR A 156 -13.33 -2.10 25.16
C THR A 156 -12.83 -3.43 25.69
N VAL A 157 -11.50 -3.62 25.74
CA VAL A 157 -10.87 -4.86 26.22
C VAL A 157 -11.11 -5.10 27.72
N LEU A 158 -11.14 -4.01 28.50
CA LEU A 158 -11.37 -4.09 29.95
C LEU A 158 -12.84 -4.37 30.32
N PHE A 159 -13.81 -3.78 29.60
CA PHE A 159 -15.20 -3.75 30.05
C PHE A 159 -16.20 -4.36 29.05
N LEU A 160 -15.94 -4.27 27.74
CA LEU A 160 -16.91 -4.64 26.70
C LEU A 160 -16.63 -6.01 26.06
N THR A 161 -15.48 -6.63 26.31
CA THR A 161 -15.14 -7.97 25.78
C THR A 161 -16.26 -9.02 25.91
N PRO A 162 -16.96 -9.15 27.07
CA PRO A 162 -18.05 -10.12 27.22
C PRO A 162 -19.27 -9.85 26.31
N LEU A 163 -19.42 -8.63 25.78
CA LEU A 163 -20.51 -8.27 24.87
C LEU A 163 -20.35 -8.96 23.51
N PHE A 164 -19.10 -9.17 23.08
CA PHE A 164 -18.79 -9.76 21.78
C PHE A 164 -18.90 -11.28 21.74
N ALA A 165 -19.04 -11.95 22.90
CA ALA A 165 -19.12 -13.41 22.94
C ALA A 165 -20.28 -13.99 22.13
N SER A 166 -21.42 -13.29 22.11
CA SER A 166 -22.60 -13.67 21.33
C SER A 166 -22.59 -13.17 19.89
N LEU A 167 -21.50 -12.55 19.42
CA LEU A 167 -21.40 -12.05 18.06
C LEU A 167 -21.26 -13.22 17.08
N PRO A 168 -22.12 -13.33 16.04
CA PRO A 168 -21.96 -14.37 15.03
C PRO A 168 -20.70 -14.16 14.17
N GLU A 169 -19.94 -15.22 13.93
CA GLU A 169 -18.74 -15.17 13.08
C GLU A 169 -19.05 -14.72 11.65
N ALA A 170 -20.21 -15.12 11.13
CA ALA A 170 -20.69 -14.71 9.81
C ALA A 170 -20.81 -13.17 9.65
N VAL A 171 -21.06 -12.45 10.75
CA VAL A 171 -21.12 -10.97 10.74
C VAL A 171 -19.72 -10.37 10.65
N LEU A 172 -18.73 -10.97 11.32
CA LEU A 172 -17.32 -10.58 11.17
C LEU A 172 -16.86 -10.78 9.72
N GLY A 173 -17.20 -11.92 9.11
CA GLY A 173 -16.92 -12.18 7.70
C GLY A 173 -17.54 -11.12 6.78
N ALA A 174 -18.80 -10.73 7.03
CA ALA A 174 -19.46 -9.67 6.27
C ALA A 174 -18.78 -8.30 6.42
N LEU A 175 -18.33 -7.96 7.64
CA LEU A 175 -17.56 -6.74 7.90
C LEU A 175 -16.23 -6.73 7.14
N ILE A 176 -15.51 -7.86 7.10
CA ILE A 176 -14.25 -8.00 6.36
C ILE A 176 -14.49 -7.82 4.85
N VAL A 177 -15.49 -8.51 4.28
CA VAL A 177 -15.83 -8.39 2.85
C VAL A 177 -16.20 -6.94 2.50
N HIS A 178 -17.01 -6.29 3.34
CA HIS A 178 -17.39 -4.89 3.14
C HIS A 178 -16.19 -3.93 3.21
N ALA A 179 -15.27 -4.15 4.16
CA ALA A 179 -14.06 -3.33 4.28
C ALA A 179 -13.15 -3.45 3.05
N VAL A 180 -12.98 -4.67 2.52
CA VAL A 180 -12.12 -4.92 1.35
C VAL A 180 -12.76 -4.48 0.04
N TRP A 181 -14.10 -4.42 -0.04
CA TRP A 181 -14.83 -4.02 -1.25
C TRP A 181 -14.36 -2.67 -1.84
N HIS A 182 -14.05 -1.71 -0.97
CA HIS A 182 -13.59 -0.38 -1.38
C HIS A 182 -12.10 -0.31 -1.74
N LEU A 183 -11.32 -1.33 -1.37
CA LEU A 183 -9.89 -1.45 -1.68
C LEU A 183 -9.63 -2.06 -3.07
N VAL A 184 -10.66 -2.63 -3.71
CA VAL A 184 -10.52 -3.25 -5.04
C VAL A 184 -9.98 -2.24 -6.05
N ALA A 185 -8.72 -2.44 -6.45
CA ALA A 185 -7.92 -1.49 -7.21
C ALA A 185 -8.25 -1.43 -8.71
N ALA A 186 -9.37 -2.00 -9.17
CA ALA A 186 -9.71 -2.12 -10.59
C ALA A 186 -9.62 -0.77 -11.33
N ARG A 187 -10.08 0.32 -10.70
CA ARG A 187 -9.97 1.67 -11.26
C ARG A 187 -8.53 2.21 -11.31
N LYS A 188 -7.71 1.91 -10.29
CA LYS A 188 -6.29 2.33 -10.26
C LYS A 188 -5.50 1.59 -11.35
N LEU A 189 -5.70 0.28 -11.49
CA LEU A 189 -5.04 -0.52 -12.53
C LEU A 189 -5.41 -0.05 -13.94
N ALA A 190 -6.69 0.27 -14.19
CA ALA A 190 -7.13 0.83 -15.47
C ALA A 190 -6.47 2.18 -15.80
N ARG A 191 -6.21 3.04 -14.80
CA ARG A 191 -5.49 4.31 -15.02
C ARG A 191 -4.03 4.09 -15.41
N ILE A 192 -3.35 3.14 -14.78
CA ILE A 192 -1.94 2.83 -15.08
C ILE A 192 -1.79 2.38 -16.55
N TRP A 193 -2.75 1.61 -17.07
CA TRP A 193 -2.75 1.20 -18.48
C TRP A 193 -2.73 2.38 -19.46
N GLY A 194 -3.45 3.45 -19.15
CA GLY A 194 -3.49 4.67 -19.96
C GLY A 194 -2.20 5.50 -19.91
N VAL A 195 -1.37 5.30 -18.88
CA VAL A 195 -0.12 6.06 -18.67
C VAL A 195 1.09 5.29 -19.18
N SER A 196 1.26 4.03 -18.76
CA SER A 196 2.48 3.25 -19.00
C SER A 196 2.16 1.75 -19.06
N ARG A 197 2.15 1.18 -20.28
CA ARG A 197 1.96 -0.27 -20.49
C ARG A 197 2.97 -1.13 -19.72
N PRO A 198 4.27 -0.79 -19.65
CA PRO A 198 5.23 -1.56 -18.87
C PRO A 198 4.91 -1.57 -17.37
N GLU A 199 4.51 -0.44 -16.80
CA GLU A 199 4.12 -0.37 -15.38
C GLU A 199 2.82 -1.12 -15.09
N TRP A 200 1.88 -1.11 -16.04
CA TRP A 200 0.69 -1.95 -15.93
C TRP A 200 1.04 -3.44 -15.94
N ALA A 201 1.97 -3.86 -16.81
CA ALA A 201 2.43 -5.24 -16.85
C ALA A 201 3.09 -5.66 -15.53
N LEU A 202 3.91 -4.79 -14.93
CA LEU A 202 4.49 -5.02 -13.59
C LEU A 202 3.41 -5.17 -12.52
N ALA A 203 2.41 -4.28 -12.52
CA ALA A 203 1.29 -4.35 -11.59
C ALA A 203 0.50 -5.66 -11.75
N LEU A 204 0.26 -6.09 -12.99
CA LEU A 204 -0.43 -7.34 -13.28
C LEU A 204 0.39 -8.58 -12.86
N ILE A 205 1.69 -8.61 -13.15
CA ILE A 205 2.59 -9.69 -12.74
C ILE A 205 2.60 -9.83 -11.22
N THR A 206 2.66 -8.70 -10.51
CA THR A 206 2.63 -8.67 -9.04
C THR A 206 1.29 -9.16 -8.52
N PHE A 207 0.18 -8.67 -9.09
CA PHE A 207 -1.18 -9.08 -8.72
C PHE A 207 -1.42 -10.59 -8.92
N LEU A 208 -1.04 -11.12 -10.09
CA LEU A 208 -1.14 -12.54 -10.38
C LEU A 208 -0.21 -13.36 -9.48
N GLY A 209 1.01 -12.87 -9.21
CA GLY A 209 1.94 -13.53 -8.30
C GLY A 209 1.38 -13.68 -6.89
N VAL A 210 0.68 -12.67 -6.38
CA VAL A 210 0.03 -12.72 -5.06
C VAL A 210 -1.14 -13.71 -5.04
N ILE A 211 -1.95 -13.74 -6.09
CA ILE A 211 -3.11 -14.66 -6.18
C ILE A 211 -2.69 -16.11 -6.38
N LEU A 212 -1.68 -16.37 -7.21
CA LEU A 212 -1.29 -17.72 -7.61
C LEU A 212 -0.31 -18.39 -6.64
N TRP A 213 0.53 -17.61 -5.96
CA TRP A 213 1.51 -18.14 -5.01
C TRP A 213 1.17 -17.77 -3.58
N ASP A 214 1.51 -16.56 -3.17
CA ASP A 214 1.18 -15.96 -1.87
C ASP A 214 1.63 -14.49 -1.92
N VAL A 215 1.28 -13.70 -0.90
CA VAL A 215 1.61 -12.28 -0.77
C VAL A 215 3.12 -12.04 -0.86
N LEU A 216 3.92 -12.81 -0.11
CA LEU A 216 5.37 -12.58 -0.04
C LEU A 216 6.10 -12.92 -1.36
N PRO A 217 5.99 -14.14 -1.94
CA PRO A 217 6.60 -14.46 -3.22
C PRO A 217 6.13 -13.54 -4.36
N GLY A 218 4.82 -13.24 -4.42
CA GLY A 218 4.26 -12.38 -5.47
C GLY A 218 4.84 -10.96 -5.46
N MET A 219 5.01 -10.39 -4.27
CA MET A 219 5.64 -9.08 -4.08
C MET A 219 7.14 -9.08 -4.41
N VAL A 220 7.88 -10.13 -4.03
CA VAL A 220 9.30 -10.25 -4.39
C VAL A 220 9.46 -10.29 -5.91
N VAL A 221 8.63 -11.06 -6.61
CA VAL A 221 8.61 -11.09 -8.09
C VAL A 221 8.34 -9.68 -8.66
N GLY A 222 7.34 -8.98 -8.13
CA GLY A 222 7.02 -7.61 -8.54
C GLY A 222 8.18 -6.62 -8.32
N MET A 223 8.82 -6.69 -7.16
CA MET A 223 9.96 -5.83 -6.81
C MET A 223 11.16 -6.08 -7.73
N VAL A 224 11.54 -7.35 -7.93
CA VAL A 224 12.64 -7.73 -8.83
C VAL A 224 12.33 -7.29 -10.26
N ALA A 225 11.11 -7.51 -10.74
CA ALA A 225 10.71 -7.08 -12.08
C ALA A 225 10.74 -5.55 -12.23
N SER A 226 10.36 -4.80 -11.19
CA SER A 226 10.43 -3.33 -11.15
C SER A 226 11.88 -2.84 -11.22
N VAL A 227 12.78 -3.42 -10.42
CA VAL A 227 14.22 -3.10 -10.46
C VAL A 227 14.81 -3.43 -11.82
N LEU A 228 14.49 -4.59 -12.40
CA LEU A 228 14.95 -4.97 -13.73
C LEU A 228 14.43 -4.02 -14.82
N LEU A 229 13.16 -3.58 -14.74
CA LEU A 229 12.62 -2.59 -15.67
C LEU A 229 13.33 -1.25 -15.53
N LEU A 230 13.61 -0.81 -14.31
CA LEU A 230 14.37 0.41 -14.04
C LEU A 230 15.78 0.32 -14.65
N LEU A 231 16.50 -0.76 -14.38
CA LEU A 231 17.83 -1.02 -14.95
C LEU A 231 17.79 -1.08 -16.48
N TYR A 232 16.78 -1.73 -17.04
CA TYR A 232 16.58 -1.77 -18.49
C TYR A 232 16.40 -0.36 -19.06
N ARG A 233 15.52 0.46 -18.47
CA ARG A 233 15.28 1.86 -18.90
C ARG A 233 16.54 2.72 -18.79
N THR A 234 17.29 2.62 -17.70
CA THR A 234 18.50 3.43 -17.47
C THR A 234 19.70 2.95 -18.29
N SER A 235 19.74 1.67 -18.68
CA SER A 235 20.76 1.09 -19.57
C SER A 235 20.66 1.55 -21.04
N ARG A 236 19.55 2.16 -21.44
CA ARG A 236 19.27 2.60 -22.82
C ARG A 236 18.96 4.11 -22.85
N PRO A 237 19.97 4.95 -22.57
CA PRO A 237 19.78 6.40 -22.55
C PRO A 237 19.50 6.90 -23.96
N ARG A 238 18.60 7.88 -24.08
CA ARG A 238 18.34 8.55 -25.34
C ARG A 238 19.51 9.47 -25.67
N VAL A 239 20.02 9.36 -26.89
CA VAL A 239 21.04 10.28 -27.43
C VAL A 239 20.30 11.21 -28.39
N ALA A 240 20.11 12.46 -28.00
CA ALA A 240 19.41 13.45 -28.80
C ALA A 240 20.42 14.23 -29.67
N SER A 241 20.08 14.43 -30.95
CA SER A 241 20.77 15.37 -31.84
C SER A 241 20.20 16.77 -31.64
N LEU A 242 21.06 17.74 -31.38
CA LEU A 242 20.63 19.12 -31.11
C LEU A 242 20.81 20.01 -32.34
N GLY A 243 19.79 20.83 -32.60
CA GLY A 243 19.80 21.89 -33.60
C GLY A 243 19.67 23.26 -32.96
N ARG A 244 20.09 24.29 -33.69
CA ARG A 244 19.97 25.68 -33.28
C ARG A 244 18.51 26.13 -33.37
N ILE A 245 18.02 26.76 -32.32
CA ILE A 245 16.67 27.34 -32.29
C ILE A 245 16.69 28.66 -33.10
N PRO A 246 15.82 28.82 -34.10
CA PRO A 246 15.68 30.10 -34.81
C PRO A 246 15.38 31.24 -33.83
N ASP A 247 15.96 32.42 -34.06
CA ASP A 247 15.72 33.64 -33.28
C ASP A 247 16.11 33.61 -31.79
N VAL A 248 16.77 32.55 -31.31
CA VAL A 248 17.31 32.45 -29.95
C VAL A 248 18.83 32.31 -30.00
N SER A 249 19.54 33.38 -29.63
CA SER A 249 21.01 33.34 -29.56
C SER A 249 21.49 32.31 -28.52
N GLY A 250 22.29 31.34 -28.95
CA GLY A 250 22.83 30.28 -28.09
C GLY A 250 21.83 29.17 -27.70
N GLY A 251 20.61 29.18 -28.24
CA GLY A 251 19.61 28.14 -27.97
C GLY A 251 19.83 26.89 -28.81
N TYR A 252 19.91 25.72 -28.16
CA TYR A 252 19.96 24.41 -28.81
C TYR A 252 18.90 23.48 -28.23
N SER A 253 18.12 22.82 -29.08
CA SER A 253 17.13 21.83 -28.64
C SER A 253 17.02 20.64 -29.61
N ASP A 254 16.28 19.62 -29.18
CA ASP A 254 16.21 18.30 -29.81
C ASP A 254 15.55 18.39 -31.21
N LEU A 255 16.27 18.01 -32.26
CA LEU A 255 15.80 18.01 -33.65
C LEU A 255 14.64 17.04 -33.89
N GLU A 256 14.55 15.93 -33.16
CA GLU A 256 13.45 14.98 -33.32
C GLU A 256 12.12 15.50 -32.75
N ARG A 257 12.20 16.32 -31.69
CA ARG A 257 11.02 16.91 -31.05
C ARG A 257 10.61 18.25 -31.66
N HIS A 258 11.59 18.97 -32.21
CA HIS A 258 11.44 20.31 -32.77
C HIS A 258 12.05 20.35 -34.18
N PRO A 259 11.28 19.91 -35.20
CA PRO A 259 11.74 19.91 -36.59
C PRO A 259 12.07 21.31 -37.15
N GLU A 260 11.60 22.36 -36.48
CA GLU A 260 11.90 23.77 -36.80
C GLU A 260 13.34 24.18 -36.51
N ASN A 261 14.10 23.39 -35.74
CA ASN A 261 15.49 23.71 -35.42
C ASN A 261 16.42 23.50 -36.62
N GLU A 262 17.41 24.39 -36.76
CA GLU A 262 18.41 24.30 -37.83
C GLU A 262 19.59 23.42 -37.40
N PRO A 263 19.95 22.37 -38.15
CA PRO A 263 21.13 21.58 -37.84
C PRO A 263 22.41 22.42 -37.96
N ALA A 264 23.36 22.22 -37.02
CA ALA A 264 24.64 22.91 -37.06
C ALA A 264 25.48 22.43 -38.24
N LYS A 265 25.96 23.35 -39.08
CA LYS A 265 26.76 23.01 -40.27
C LYS A 265 28.16 22.54 -39.87
N GLY A 266 28.53 21.33 -40.29
CA GLY A 266 29.87 20.76 -40.11
C GLY A 266 30.20 20.30 -38.68
N VAL A 267 29.25 20.34 -37.75
CA VAL A 267 29.45 19.91 -36.35
C VAL A 267 28.20 19.16 -35.88
N ALA A 268 28.39 17.99 -35.26
CA ALA A 268 27.33 17.26 -34.57
C ALA A 268 27.30 17.65 -33.09
N ILE A 269 26.14 18.13 -32.61
CA ILE A 269 25.93 18.45 -31.20
C ILE A 269 25.01 17.38 -30.62
N LEU A 270 25.54 16.56 -29.72
CA LEU A 270 24.83 15.44 -29.12
C LEU A 270 24.61 15.68 -27.63
N ARG A 271 23.42 15.33 -27.14
CA ARG A 271 23.12 15.30 -25.70
C ARG A 271 22.70 13.90 -25.28
N VAL A 272 23.42 13.34 -24.31
CA VAL A 272 23.02 12.09 -23.68
C VAL A 272 22.08 12.42 -22.52
N ASP A 273 20.82 12.02 -22.63
CA ASP A 273 19.78 12.31 -21.65
C ASP A 273 19.84 11.34 -20.44
N ALA A 274 21.05 11.08 -19.91
CA ALA A 274 21.26 10.27 -18.71
C ALA A 274 22.69 10.41 -18.15
N PRO A 275 22.90 10.18 -16.84
CA PRO A 275 24.25 9.97 -16.30
C PRO A 275 24.89 8.71 -16.90
N LEU A 276 26.19 8.76 -17.19
CA LEU A 276 26.94 7.65 -17.76
C LEU A 276 27.58 6.79 -16.66
N TYR A 277 27.37 5.48 -16.74
CA TYR A 277 27.96 4.49 -15.86
C TYR A 277 28.13 3.16 -16.60
N TYR A 278 28.70 2.16 -15.93
CA TYR A 278 29.09 0.89 -16.56
C TYR A 278 27.98 0.23 -17.40
N ALA A 279 26.73 0.23 -16.91
CA ALA A 279 25.64 -0.49 -17.58
C ALA A 279 25.12 0.20 -18.86
N ASN A 280 25.37 1.50 -19.04
CA ASN A 280 24.79 2.27 -20.15
C ASN A 280 25.83 2.90 -21.09
N ALA A 281 27.12 2.90 -20.71
CA ALA A 281 28.19 3.52 -21.48
C ALA A 281 28.32 2.96 -22.91
N ARG A 282 28.16 1.64 -23.09
CA ARG A 282 28.19 1.01 -24.42
C ARG A 282 27.01 1.45 -25.27
N SER A 283 25.79 1.36 -24.73
CA SER A 283 24.57 1.81 -25.42
C SER A 283 24.64 3.28 -25.81
N ALA A 284 25.14 4.15 -24.93
CA ALA A 284 25.33 5.57 -25.21
C ALA A 284 26.34 5.79 -26.35
N ARG A 285 27.49 5.10 -26.31
CA ARG A 285 28.50 5.16 -27.38
C ARG A 285 27.92 4.71 -28.73
N ASP A 286 27.20 3.59 -28.75
CA ASP A 286 26.63 3.04 -29.98
C ASP A 286 25.50 3.95 -30.51
N GLY A 287 24.71 4.56 -29.62
CA GLY A 287 23.74 5.60 -29.97
C GLY A 287 24.40 6.84 -30.58
N MET A 288 25.47 7.35 -29.97
CA MET A 288 26.24 8.47 -30.53
C MET A 288 26.80 8.14 -31.91
N LYS A 289 27.37 6.94 -32.10
CA LYS A 289 27.86 6.50 -33.41
C LYS A 289 26.75 6.43 -34.47
N THR A 290 25.57 5.96 -34.09
CA THR A 290 24.43 5.84 -35.00
C THR A 290 23.97 7.22 -35.46
N VAL A 291 23.90 8.19 -34.55
CA VAL A 291 23.54 9.58 -34.91
C VAL A 291 24.61 10.20 -35.80
N LEU A 292 25.89 10.00 -35.50
CA LEU A 292 26.99 10.49 -36.33
C LEU A 292 26.95 9.90 -37.75
N ALA A 293 26.71 8.59 -37.88
CA ALA A 293 26.62 7.91 -39.16
C ALA A 293 25.40 8.34 -40.00
N ALA A 294 24.36 8.90 -39.38
CA ALA A 294 23.19 9.44 -40.09
C ALA A 294 23.41 10.88 -40.60
N MET A 295 24.53 11.53 -40.24
CA MET A 295 24.89 12.87 -40.66
C MET A 295 25.88 12.92 -41.84
N ASP A 296 26.51 11.78 -42.16
CA ASP A 296 27.34 11.57 -43.35
C ASP A 296 26.47 11.22 -44.57
#